data_AF-A0A5D4U6W4-F1
#
_entry.id   AF-A0A5D4U6W4-F1
#
_cell.length_a   1.000
_cell.length_b   1.000
_cell.length_c   1.000
_cell.angle_alpha   90.00
_cell.angle_beta   90.00
_cell.angle_gamma   90.00
#
_symmetry.space_group_name_H-M   'P 1'
#
loop_
_entity.id
_entity.type
_entity.pdbx_description
1 polymer ?
#
loop_
_entity_poly.entity_id
_entity_poly.type
_entity_poly.pdbx_seq_one_letter_code
_entity_poly.pdbx_strand_id
1 'polypeptide(L)'
;MPQYPGKNPALGIFPKVTIYKITALHNEVRNMNVGLGLTLFTVALLCIGLSIPLYLGKVEMNYLYGVRFPKSFQSEEAWYKINKYGGLMLIIWSIPELLLGIAVLFLPPVKETVSVIIAFSPVLFLLPPLIQSYIYSEKVTE
;
A
#
# COMPACT_ATOMS: atom_id res chain seq x y z
N MET A 1 31.33 -7.25 8.53
CA MET A 1 31.73 -5.90 8.98
C MET A 1 31.33 -4.90 7.90
N PRO A 2 30.68 -3.77 8.22
CA PRO A 2 30.36 -2.76 7.22
C PRO A 2 31.66 -2.19 6.62
N GLN A 3 31.72 -2.01 5.30
CA GLN A 3 32.91 -1.51 4.62
C GLN A 3 33.16 -0.03 4.93
N TYR A 4 34.41 0.30 5.30
CA TYR A 4 34.84 1.65 5.62
C TYR A 4 34.91 2.50 4.33
N PRO A 5 34.30 3.70 4.29
CA PRO A 5 34.45 4.59 3.14
C PRO A 5 35.91 5.05 3.05
N GLY A 6 36.61 4.57 2.02
CA GLY A 6 38.02 4.87 1.79
C GLY A 6 38.31 6.38 1.65
N LYS A 7 39.41 6.80 2.29
CA LYS A 7 40.21 8.03 2.06
C LYS A 7 39.45 9.27 1.55
N ASN A 8 38.35 9.66 2.17
CA ASN A 8 37.80 11.01 1.98
C ASN A 8 38.50 11.97 2.97
N PRO A 9 39.30 12.96 2.51
CA PRO A 9 40.12 13.81 3.38
C PRO A 9 39.27 14.62 4.39
N ALA A 10 38.01 14.93 4.08
CA ALA A 10 37.10 15.62 5.00
C ALA A 10 36.68 14.76 6.22
N LEU A 11 36.66 13.43 6.08
CA LEU A 11 36.33 12.52 7.19
C LEU A 11 37.49 12.33 8.18
N GLY A 12 38.71 12.76 7.86
CA GLY A 12 39.86 12.69 8.79
C GLY A 12 39.76 13.65 9.98
N ILE A 13 38.84 14.63 9.93
CA ILE A 13 38.66 15.68 10.96
C ILE A 13 37.76 15.19 12.11
N PHE A 14 36.89 14.21 11.86
CA PHE A 14 35.92 13.73 12.85
C PHE A 14 36.42 12.49 13.60
N PRO A 15 36.11 12.34 14.91
CA PRO A 15 36.39 11.12 15.65
C PRO A 15 35.74 9.91 14.96
N LYS A 16 36.45 8.78 14.88
CA LYS A 16 35.96 7.53 14.26
C LYS A 16 34.58 7.10 14.79
N VAL A 17 34.32 7.33 16.08
CA VAL A 17 33.02 7.05 16.73
C VAL A 17 31.88 7.88 16.14
N THR A 18 32.14 9.16 15.80
CA THR A 18 31.15 10.05 15.20
C THR A 18 30.79 9.61 13.78
N ILE A 19 31.79 9.20 13.00
CA ILE A 19 31.60 8.69 11.62
C ILE A 19 30.78 7.39 11.62
N TYR A 20 31.06 6.50 12.58
CA TYR A 20 30.32 5.26 12.75
C TYR A 20 28.85 5.53 13.06
N LYS A 21 28.55 6.45 14.00
CA LYS A 21 27.17 6.81 14.35
C LYS A 21 26.39 7.38 13.17
N ILE A 22 27.01 8.26 12.37
CA ILE A 22 26.36 8.85 11.19
C ILE A 22 26.05 7.79 10.14
N THR A 23 26.99 6.86 9.90
CA THR A 23 26.82 5.79 8.91
C THR A 23 25.79 4.76 9.38
N ALA A 24 25.78 4.44 10.68
CA ALA A 24 24.77 3.58 11.29
C ALA A 24 23.37 4.19 11.17
N LEU A 25 23.20 5.46 11.54
CA LEU A 25 21.93 6.18 11.41
C LEU A 25 21.45 6.22 9.95
N HIS A 26 22.34 6.51 9.00
CA HIS A 26 22.01 6.50 7.58
C HIS A 26 21.54 5.12 7.09
N ASN A 27 22.17 4.04 7.57
CA ASN A 27 21.76 2.68 7.24
C ASN A 27 20.42 2.30 7.90
N GLU A 28 20.15 2.74 9.13
CA GLU A 28 18.88 2.51 9.81
C GLU A 28 17.71 3.20 9.07
N VAL A 29 17.86 4.48 8.73
CA VAL A 29 16.81 5.20 7.99
C VAL A 29 16.64 4.62 6.58
N ARG A 30 17.71 4.16 5.92
CA ARG A 30 17.58 3.43 4.64
C ARG A 30 16.81 2.12 4.81
N ASN A 31 17.07 1.34 5.85
CA ASN A 31 16.34 0.09 6.11
C ASN A 31 14.85 0.35 6.36
N MET A 32 14.52 1.48 6.99
CA MET A 32 13.13 1.93 7.18
C MET A 32 12.43 2.20 5.84
N ASN A 33 13.09 2.87 4.87
CA ASN A 33 12.53 3.06 3.53
C ASN A 33 12.22 1.72 2.85
N VAL A 34 13.17 0.77 2.90
CA VAL A 34 12.99 -0.54 2.28
C VAL A 34 11.82 -1.29 2.91
N GLY A 35 11.75 -1.34 4.24
CA GLY A 35 10.64 -1.99 4.94
C GLY A 35 9.28 -1.36 4.62
N LEU A 36 9.23 -0.02 4.57
CA LEU A 36 8.02 0.71 4.22
C LEU A 36 7.59 0.43 2.78
N GLY A 37 8.51 0.59 1.81
CA GLY A 37 8.21 0.36 0.39
C GLY A 37 7.74 -1.07 0.11
N LEU A 38 8.37 -2.08 0.72
CA LEU A 38 7.94 -3.48 0.62
C LEU A 38 6.54 -3.69 1.21
N THR A 39 6.25 -3.07 2.35
CA THR A 39 4.93 -3.18 2.98
C THR A 39 3.82 -2.64 2.07
N LEU A 40 3.98 -1.42 1.55
CA LEU A 40 2.96 -0.83 0.65
C LEU A 40 2.82 -1.62 -0.64
N PHE A 41 3.93 -2.05 -1.23
CA PHE A 41 3.95 -2.88 -2.42
C PHE A 41 3.17 -4.18 -2.21
N THR A 42 3.43 -4.89 -1.11
CA THR A 42 2.74 -6.14 -0.79
C THR A 42 1.26 -5.92 -0.49
N VAL A 43 0.90 -4.86 0.25
CA VAL A 43 -0.51 -4.52 0.52
C VAL A 43 -1.25 -4.24 -0.79
N ALA A 44 -0.68 -3.45 -1.69
CA ALA A 44 -1.30 -3.16 -2.98
C ALA A 44 -1.48 -4.42 -3.83
N LEU A 45 -0.47 -5.29 -3.90
CA LEU A 45 -0.59 -6.58 -4.60
C LEU A 45 -1.66 -7.48 -3.98
N LEU A 46 -1.76 -7.52 -2.65
CA LEU A 46 -2.80 -8.27 -1.96
C LEU A 46 -4.19 -7.73 -2.30
N CYS A 47 -4.40 -6.42 -2.25
CA CYS A 47 -5.66 -5.78 -2.63
C CYS A 47 -6.03 -6.07 -4.09
N ILE A 48 -5.08 -5.97 -5.02
CA ILE A 48 -5.29 -6.31 -6.43
C ILE A 48 -5.66 -7.80 -6.58
N GLY A 49 -4.86 -8.70 -5.99
CA GLY A 49 -5.06 -10.15 -6.05
C GLY A 49 -6.42 -10.57 -5.51
N LEU A 50 -6.82 -10.04 -4.36
CA LEU A 50 -8.13 -10.26 -3.76
C LEU A 50 -9.27 -9.56 -4.51
N SER A 51 -9.00 -8.67 -5.45
CA SER A 51 -10.06 -8.01 -6.23
C SER A 51 -10.33 -8.70 -7.56
N ILE A 52 -9.35 -9.42 -8.10
CA ILE A 52 -9.47 -10.14 -9.38
C ILE A 52 -10.66 -11.12 -9.41
N PRO A 53 -10.83 -12.05 -8.45
CA PRO A 53 -11.95 -12.99 -8.53
C PRO A 53 -13.32 -12.30 -8.35
N LEU A 54 -13.38 -11.18 -7.63
CA LEU A 54 -14.59 -10.35 -7.53
C LEU A 54 -14.93 -9.68 -8.86
N TYR A 55 -13.94 -9.05 -9.51
CA TYR A 55 -14.09 -8.43 -10.82
C TYR A 55 -14.49 -9.41 -11.93
N LEU A 56 -13.94 -10.63 -11.88
CA LEU A 56 -14.25 -11.70 -12.82
C LEU A 56 -15.59 -12.39 -12.53
N GLY A 57 -16.30 -12.04 -11.45
CA GLY A 57 -17.56 -12.67 -11.07
C GLY A 57 -17.41 -14.15 -10.69
N LYS A 58 -16.26 -14.54 -10.12
CA LYS A 58 -15.94 -15.94 -9.76
C LYS A 58 -16.29 -16.30 -8.32
N VAL A 59 -16.79 -15.34 -7.54
CA VAL A 59 -17.07 -15.50 -6.12
C VAL A 59 -18.57 -15.54 -5.94
N GLU A 60 -19.08 -16.69 -5.50
CA GLU A 60 -20.50 -16.86 -5.16
C GLU A 60 -20.87 -16.07 -3.90
N MET A 61 -22.16 -15.79 -3.74
CA MET A 61 -22.68 -15.05 -2.59
C MET A 61 -22.33 -15.74 -1.28
N ASN A 62 -21.63 -15.02 -0.40
CA ASN A 62 -21.16 -15.58 0.87
C ASN A 62 -20.99 -14.50 1.95
N TYR A 63 -20.89 -14.93 3.20
CA TYR A 63 -20.81 -14.03 4.35
C TYR A 63 -19.38 -13.65 4.76
N LEU A 64 -18.33 -14.16 4.11
CA LEU A 64 -16.93 -13.96 4.54
C LEU A 64 -16.16 -12.99 3.64
N TYR A 65 -16.44 -13.00 2.34
CA TYR A 65 -15.58 -12.41 1.33
C TYR A 65 -16.37 -11.75 0.20
N GLY A 66 -15.95 -10.54 -0.18
CA GLY A 66 -16.59 -9.69 -1.16
C GLY A 66 -17.00 -8.32 -0.62
N VAL A 67 -17.64 -7.52 -1.46
CA VAL A 67 -18.25 -6.24 -1.14
C VAL A 67 -19.63 -6.53 -0.53
N ARG A 68 -19.72 -6.48 0.80
CA ARG A 68 -20.85 -7.02 1.58
C ARG A 68 -21.73 -5.93 2.18
N PHE A 69 -22.26 -5.04 1.34
CA PHE A 69 -23.31 -4.13 1.78
C PHE A 69 -24.64 -4.88 1.90
N PRO A 70 -25.62 -4.40 2.69
CA PRO A 70 -26.95 -5.03 2.75
C PRO A 70 -27.57 -5.24 1.36
N LYS A 71 -27.35 -4.29 0.44
CA LYS A 71 -27.78 -4.37 -0.96
C LYS A 71 -27.13 -5.51 -1.75
N SER A 72 -25.91 -5.92 -1.42
CA SER A 72 -25.21 -7.03 -2.09
C SER A 72 -25.91 -8.38 -1.89
N PHE A 73 -26.72 -8.53 -0.84
CA PHE A 73 -27.39 -9.79 -0.50
C PHE A 73 -28.86 -9.85 -0.97
N GLN A 74 -29.34 -8.85 -1.71
CA GLN A 74 -30.73 -8.84 -2.17
C GLN A 74 -31.01 -9.83 -3.30
N SER A 75 -30.02 -10.10 -4.15
CA SER A 75 -30.11 -11.08 -5.22
C SER A 75 -28.71 -11.47 -5.70
N GLU A 76 -28.59 -12.60 -6.39
CA GLU A 76 -27.34 -13.04 -7.03
C GLU A 76 -26.86 -12.03 -8.09
N GLU A 77 -27.81 -11.41 -8.82
CA GLU A 77 -27.49 -10.35 -9.77
C GLU A 77 -26.89 -9.12 -9.08
N ALA A 78 -27.48 -8.67 -7.97
CA ALA A 78 -26.95 -7.55 -7.18
C ALA A 78 -25.56 -7.88 -6.63
N TRP A 79 -25.36 -9.11 -6.12
CA TRP A 79 -24.07 -9.59 -5.65
C TRP A 79 -22.98 -9.44 -6.72
N TYR A 80 -23.20 -9.98 -7.92
CA TYR A 80 -22.19 -9.92 -8.98
C TYR A 80 -21.96 -8.51 -9.50
N LYS A 81 -23.01 -7.69 -9.67
CA LYS A 81 -22.85 -6.29 -10.11
C LYS A 81 -22.00 -5.50 -9.11
N ILE A 82 -22.34 -5.56 -7.84
CA ILE A 82 -21.66 -4.79 -6.78
C ILE A 82 -20.23 -5.28 -6.56
N ASN A 83 -20.00 -6.60 -6.52
CA ASN A 83 -18.65 -7.16 -6.35
C ASN A 83 -17.76 -6.89 -7.55
N LYS A 84 -18.31 -6.95 -8.77
CA LYS A 84 -17.55 -6.62 -9.99
C LYS A 84 -17.10 -5.17 -9.98
N TYR A 85 -18.01 -4.25 -9.64
CA TYR A 85 -17.70 -2.84 -9.56
C TYR A 85 -16.69 -2.55 -8.44
N GLY A 86 -16.94 -3.03 -7.22
CA GLY A 86 -16.05 -2.73 -6.10
C GLY A 86 -14.68 -3.41 -6.21
N GLY A 87 -14.61 -4.61 -6.79
CA GLY A 87 -13.34 -5.23 -7.16
C GLY A 87 -12.57 -4.38 -8.18
N LEU A 88 -13.23 -3.86 -9.22
CA LEU A 88 -12.58 -2.97 -10.18
C LEU A 88 -12.08 -1.68 -9.53
N MET A 89 -12.89 -1.03 -8.69
CA MET A 89 -12.48 0.20 -8.01
C MET A 89 -11.29 -0.06 -7.09
N LEU A 90 -11.30 -1.17 -6.34
CA LEU A 90 -10.18 -1.54 -5.46
C LEU A 90 -8.89 -1.80 -6.26
N ILE A 91 -8.97 -2.42 -7.45
CA ILE A 91 -7.82 -2.55 -8.36
C ILE A 91 -7.29 -1.17 -8.76
N ILE A 92 -8.16 -0.29 -9.27
CA ILE A 92 -7.77 1.04 -9.76
C ILE A 92 -7.09 1.85 -8.65
N TRP A 93 -7.66 1.87 -7.46
CA TRP A 93 -7.11 2.63 -6.33
C TRP A 93 -5.89 1.99 -5.67
N SER A 94 -5.66 0.69 -5.88
CA SER A 94 -4.43 0.02 -5.46
C SER A 94 -3.23 0.32 -6.37
N ILE A 95 -3.44 0.77 -7.62
CA ILE A 95 -2.33 1.10 -8.55
C ILE A 95 -1.48 2.27 -8.03
N PRO A 96 -2.05 3.43 -7.61
CA PRO A 96 -1.26 4.50 -7.00
C PRO A 96 -0.45 4.03 -5.77
N GLU A 97 -1.04 3.20 -4.92
CA GLU A 97 -0.38 2.64 -3.73
C GLU A 97 0.79 1.71 -4.12
N LEU A 98 0.60 0.88 -5.16
CA LEU A 98 1.66 0.05 -5.71
C LEU A 98 2.83 0.90 -6.22
N LEU A 99 2.53 1.96 -6.97
CA LEU A 99 3.53 2.89 -7.50
C LEU A 99 4.25 3.65 -6.38
N LEU A 100 3.54 4.04 -5.31
CA LEU A 100 4.12 4.65 -4.13
C LEU A 100 5.09 3.70 -3.42
N GLY A 101 4.68 2.44 -3.21
CA GLY A 101 5.55 1.41 -2.64
C GLY A 101 6.83 1.21 -3.43
N ILE A 102 6.72 1.11 -4.76
CA ILE A 102 7.89 1.02 -5.66
C ILE A 102 8.77 2.26 -5.52
N ALA A 103 8.19 3.47 -5.55
CA ALA A 103 8.95 4.71 -5.46
C ALA A 103 9.74 4.79 -4.14
N VAL A 104 9.13 4.45 -3.01
CA VAL A 104 9.76 4.50 -1.68
C VAL A 104 11.00 3.61 -1.58
N LEU A 105 11.06 2.49 -2.32
CA LEU A 105 12.26 1.63 -2.36
C LEU A 105 13.49 2.33 -2.95
N PHE A 106 13.30 3.32 -3.82
CA PHE A 106 14.38 4.02 -4.52
C PHE A 106 14.60 5.45 -3.99
N LEU A 107 13.77 5.94 -3.06
CA LEU A 107 13.95 7.25 -2.46
C LEU A 107 15.15 7.28 -1.50
N PRO A 108 15.85 8.44 -1.38
CA PRO A 108 16.78 8.65 -0.28
C PRO A 108 16.06 8.53 1.08
N PRO A 109 16.81 8.29 2.17
CA PRO A 109 16.26 8.18 3.52
C PRO A 109 15.17 9.22 3.81
N VAL A 110 13.91 8.78 3.98
CA VAL A 110 12.80 9.71 4.25
C VAL A 110 12.83 10.12 5.72
N LYS A 111 12.45 11.37 5.99
CA LYS A 111 12.29 11.86 7.36
C LYS A 111 11.19 11.07 8.07
N GLU A 112 11.38 10.82 9.36
CA GLU A 112 10.44 10.07 10.20
C GLU A 112 8.99 10.55 10.08
N THR A 113 8.75 11.87 10.15
CA THR A 113 7.40 12.45 10.00
C THR A 113 6.75 12.09 8.65
N VAL A 114 7.54 12.02 7.58
CA VAL A 114 7.06 11.66 6.24
C VAL A 114 6.81 10.16 6.17
N SER A 115 7.67 9.34 6.77
CA SER A 115 7.48 7.89 6.86
C SER A 115 6.18 7.51 7.55
N VAL A 116 5.78 8.25 8.60
CA VAL A 116 4.48 8.04 9.27
C VAL A 116 3.32 8.32 8.31
N ILE A 117 3.35 9.45 7.58
CA ILE A 117 2.29 9.80 6.62
C ILE A 117 2.17 8.71 5.54
N ILE A 118 3.30 8.25 5.00
CA ILE A 118 3.35 7.20 3.99
C ILE A 118 2.83 5.87 4.57
N ALA A 119 3.16 5.52 5.81
CA ALA A 119 2.69 4.29 6.44
C ALA A 119 1.15 4.22 6.57
N PHE A 120 0.48 5.37 6.64
CA PHE A 120 -0.99 5.46 6.68
C PHE A 120 -1.63 5.64 5.29
N SER A 121 -0.86 5.69 4.20
CA SER A 121 -1.41 5.81 2.85
C SER A 121 -2.40 4.70 2.46
N PRO A 122 -2.24 3.42 2.88
CA PRO A 122 -3.23 2.40 2.55
C PRO A 122 -4.64 2.76 2.99
N VAL A 123 -4.78 3.38 4.17
CA VAL A 123 -6.10 3.81 4.66
C VAL A 123 -6.69 4.85 3.72
N LEU A 124 -5.89 5.83 3.29
CA LEU A 124 -6.34 6.90 2.39
C LEU A 124 -6.76 6.36 1.02
N PHE A 125 -6.04 5.39 0.45
CA PHE A 125 -6.37 4.80 -0.84
C PHE A 125 -7.52 3.78 -0.77
N LEU A 126 -7.83 3.22 0.40
CA LEU A 126 -8.98 2.33 0.58
C LEU A 126 -10.32 3.07 0.75
N LEU A 127 -10.31 4.34 1.15
CA LEU A 127 -11.55 5.11 1.34
C LEU A 127 -12.32 5.35 0.02
N PRO A 128 -11.70 5.81 -1.08
CA PRO A 128 -12.41 6.02 -2.34
C PRO A 128 -13.10 4.77 -2.90
N PRO A 129 -12.47 3.59 -3.03
CA PRO A 129 -13.16 2.41 -3.57
C PRO A 129 -14.28 1.94 -2.64
N LEU A 130 -14.15 2.08 -1.32
CA LEU A 130 -15.23 1.80 -0.37
C LEU A 130 -16.44 2.70 -0.62
N ILE A 131 -16.23 4.02 -0.67
CA ILE A 131 -17.29 5.01 -0.89
C ILE A 131 -17.94 4.81 -2.25
N GLN A 132 -17.13 4.63 -3.31
CA GLN A 132 -17.62 4.39 -4.66
C GLN A 132 -18.48 3.12 -4.73
N SER A 133 -18.03 2.03 -4.08
CA SER A 133 -18.77 0.78 -4.05
C SER A 133 -20.10 0.90 -3.31
N TYR A 134 -20.13 1.67 -2.21
CA TYR A 134 -21.36 1.94 -1.47
C TYR A 134 -22.35 2.77 -2.29
N ILE A 135 -21.88 3.86 -2.90
CA ILE A 135 -22.72 4.68 -3.79
C ILE A 135 -23.27 3.85 -4.95
N TYR A 136 -22.45 2.96 -5.51
CA TYR A 136 -22.88 2.08 -6.58
C TYR A 136 -23.91 1.04 -6.10
N SER A 137 -23.78 0.50 -4.89
CA SER A 137 -24.75 -0.47 -4.36
C SER A 137 -26.14 0.13 -4.16
N GLU A 138 -26.22 1.40 -3.76
CA GLU A 138 -27.52 2.08 -3.66
C GLU A 138 -28.18 2.23 -5.03
N LYS A 139 -27.42 2.58 -6.08
CA LYS A 139 -27.95 2.80 -7.43
C LYS A 139 -28.41 1.53 -8.18
N VAL A 140 -27.85 0.37 -7.86
CA VAL A 140 -28.15 -0.88 -8.56
C VAL A 140 -29.43 -1.56 -8.06
N THR A 141 -29.93 -1.14 -6.91
CA THR A 141 -31.06 -1.78 -6.21
C THR A 141 -32.30 -0.88 -6.11
N GLU A 142 -32.25 0.31 -6.73
CA GLU A 142 -33.42 1.15 -7.06
C GLU A 142 -34.00 0.70 -8.41
#